data_AF-A0A316L2C3-F1
#
_entry.id   AF-A0A316L2C3-F1
#
_cell.length_a   1.000
_cell.length_b   1.000
_cell.length_c   1.000
_cell.angle_alpha   90.00
_cell.angle_beta   90.00
_cell.angle_gamma   90.00
#
_symmetry.space_group_name_H-M   'P 1'
#
loop_
_entity.id
_entity.type
_entity.pdbx_description
1 polymer ?
#
loop_
_entity_poly.entity_id
_entity_poly.type
_entity_poly.pdbx_seq_one_letter_code
_entity_poly.pdbx_strand_id
1 'polypeptide(L)'
;MAVNRNKKVTEEVVAQVEAPSTEANNASDMTAQFMEMLASMKETISSLKSELDEQKKKNEELEKKYEAQEVTPVMEVTPVVSSTLPDTTERLLEILGNKKSDKEVVIVHNRELLGGLATSIRLTGAAIDFHTLGEERVLNWQQFEECVSKYRKWFDKEIILIGAGYEDVAERYNIPCVKRGNYNYVTKKDLAEIYKKSERQLEDYINTLTEEDKDFVCSYWLGKCYEKDSRYMDRAKIELLNRISNKHIFDNYIATMNFGYFNK
;
A
#
# COMPACT_ATOMS: atom_id res chain seq x y z
N MET A 1 -4.33 -82.35 -18.47
CA MET A 1 -2.97 -81.90 -18.84
C MET A 1 -2.15 -81.72 -17.57
N ALA A 2 -0.90 -82.17 -17.62
CA ALA A 2 0.11 -82.31 -16.54
C ALA A 2 0.16 -81.09 -15.58
N VAL A 3 0.04 -81.21 -14.25
CA VAL A 3 0.88 -81.87 -13.22
C VAL A 3 1.91 -80.91 -12.58
N ASN A 4 1.66 -80.61 -11.29
CA ASN A 4 2.61 -80.45 -10.17
C ASN A 4 3.56 -79.22 -10.14
N ARG A 5 3.94 -78.65 -8.99
CA ARG A 5 3.84 -79.04 -7.57
C ARG A 5 4.19 -77.82 -6.70
N ASN A 6 3.54 -77.70 -5.54
CA ASN A 6 4.10 -77.45 -4.18
C ASN A 6 5.24 -76.43 -4.00
N LYS A 7 5.38 -75.61 -2.96
CA LYS A 7 4.88 -75.50 -1.56
C LYS A 7 5.51 -74.17 -1.07
N LYS A 8 4.79 -73.24 -0.43
CA LYS A 8 4.53 -73.09 1.02
C LYS A 8 5.72 -72.53 1.85
N VAL A 9 5.40 -71.56 2.73
CA VAL A 9 6.05 -71.15 4.01
C VAL A 9 7.09 -69.99 3.85
N THR A 10 6.74 -68.73 4.14
CA THR A 10 6.94 -67.90 5.39
C THR A 10 8.42 -67.76 5.79
N GLU A 11 9.00 -66.66 6.29
CA GLU A 11 8.57 -65.46 7.03
C GLU A 11 9.77 -64.47 7.10
N GLU A 12 9.46 -63.20 7.30
CA GLU A 12 10.19 -62.03 7.87
C GLU A 12 11.68 -61.99 8.33
N VAL A 13 12.35 -60.90 7.87
CA VAL A 13 13.13 -59.83 8.59
C VAL A 13 14.51 -60.12 9.26
N VAL A 14 15.45 -59.17 9.00
CA VAL A 14 16.51 -58.56 9.87
C VAL A 14 17.99 -58.70 9.42
N ALA A 15 18.53 -57.56 8.97
CA ALA A 15 19.83 -56.88 9.23
C ALA A 15 21.23 -57.54 9.13
N GLN A 16 22.07 -56.83 8.36
CA GLN A 16 23.40 -56.26 8.66
C GLN A 16 24.74 -57.02 8.43
N VAL A 17 25.65 -56.28 7.75
CA VAL A 17 27.13 -56.18 7.91
C VAL A 17 27.94 -57.27 7.14
N GLU A 18 29.00 -57.02 6.35
CA GLU A 18 30.11 -56.04 6.36
C GLU A 18 30.83 -55.94 4.98
N ALA A 19 31.65 -54.89 4.81
CA ALA A 19 32.39 -54.44 3.61
C ALA A 19 33.79 -55.08 3.41
N PRO A 20 34.51 -54.73 2.33
CA PRO A 20 35.95 -54.50 2.42
C PRO A 20 36.36 -53.05 2.05
N SER A 21 37.37 -52.62 2.79
CA SER A 21 38.03 -51.33 2.94
C SER A 21 38.66 -50.68 1.69
N THR A 22 38.34 -49.41 1.45
CA THR A 22 39.13 -48.43 0.67
C THR A 22 38.94 -47.00 1.24
N GLU A 23 39.41 -46.72 2.45
CA GLU A 23 39.16 -45.42 3.12
C GLU A 23 40.39 -44.70 3.69
N ALA A 24 41.62 -45.14 3.39
CA ALA A 24 42.81 -44.47 3.91
C ALA A 24 43.32 -43.27 3.05
N ASN A 25 43.00 -43.21 1.75
CA ASN A 25 43.56 -42.19 0.84
C ASN A 25 42.66 -40.94 0.64
N ASN A 26 41.36 -41.03 0.94
CA ASN A 26 40.41 -39.92 0.70
C ASN A 26 40.38 -38.91 1.86
N ALA A 27 40.70 -39.33 3.09
CA ALA A 27 40.69 -38.45 4.26
C ALA A 27 41.86 -37.46 4.27
N SER A 28 43.04 -37.86 3.78
CA SER A 28 44.20 -36.98 3.63
C SER A 28 44.03 -35.94 2.54
N ASP A 29 43.27 -36.27 1.48
CA ASP A 29 43.03 -35.37 0.34
C ASP A 29 41.99 -34.30 0.68
N MET A 30 40.93 -34.67 1.40
CA MET A 30 39.92 -33.74 1.92
C MET A 30 40.49 -32.78 2.98
N THR A 31 41.42 -33.24 3.82
CA THR A 31 42.09 -32.37 4.81
C THR A 31 43.10 -31.41 4.17
N ALA A 32 43.78 -31.83 3.10
CA ALA A 32 44.64 -30.94 2.31
C ALA A 32 43.84 -29.84 1.59
N GLN A 33 42.74 -30.19 0.93
CA GLN A 33 41.85 -29.23 0.27
C GLN A 33 41.23 -28.24 1.27
N PHE A 34 40.88 -28.69 2.47
CA PHE A 34 40.36 -27.80 3.52
C PHE A 34 41.43 -26.82 4.03
N MET A 35 42.68 -27.27 4.20
CA MET A 35 43.78 -26.37 4.59
C MET A 35 44.13 -25.35 3.49
N GLU A 36 44.04 -25.75 2.22
CA GLU A 36 44.24 -24.84 1.08
C GLU A 36 43.13 -23.78 1.00
N MET A 37 41.88 -24.17 1.27
CA MET A 37 40.75 -23.24 1.38
C MET A 37 40.94 -22.23 2.52
N LEU A 38 41.43 -22.67 3.69
CA LEU A 38 41.72 -21.78 4.82
C LEU A 38 42.88 -20.81 4.50
N ALA A 39 43.89 -21.27 3.78
CA ALA A 39 44.99 -20.41 3.34
C ALA A 39 44.50 -19.32 2.37
N SER A 40 43.68 -19.70 1.39
CA SER A 40 43.04 -18.76 0.46
C SER A 40 42.15 -17.75 1.19
N MET A 41 41.32 -18.20 2.14
CA MET A 41 40.51 -17.29 2.95
C MET A 41 41.36 -16.31 3.77
N LYS A 42 42.50 -16.76 4.31
CA LYS A 42 43.42 -15.91 5.07
C LYS A 42 44.06 -14.83 4.18
N GLU A 43 44.41 -15.16 2.94
CA GLU A 43 44.91 -14.19 1.96
C GLU A 43 43.84 -13.16 1.60
N THR A 44 42.60 -13.58 1.37
CA THR A 44 41.47 -12.67 1.09
C THR A 44 41.22 -11.72 2.26
N ILE A 45 41.25 -12.22 3.50
CA ILE A 45 41.11 -11.39 4.71
C ILE A 45 42.26 -10.38 4.82
N SER A 46 43.48 -10.78 4.46
CA SER A 46 44.65 -9.89 4.46
C SER A 46 44.52 -8.78 3.40
N SER A 47 44.04 -9.12 2.20
CA SER A 47 43.79 -8.15 1.13
C SER A 47 42.73 -7.13 1.53
N LEU A 48 41.61 -7.60 2.09
CA LEU A 48 40.52 -6.73 2.56
C LEU A 48 40.96 -5.80 3.70
N LYS A 49 41.82 -6.28 4.61
CA LYS A 49 42.41 -5.41 5.64
C LYS A 49 43.27 -4.30 5.04
N SER A 50 44.11 -4.64 4.05
CA SER A 50 44.95 -3.66 3.36
C SER A 50 44.11 -2.60 2.64
N GLU A 51 43.05 -3.01 1.94
CA GLU A 51 42.12 -2.08 1.27
C GLU A 51 41.40 -1.17 2.27
N LEU A 52 40.98 -1.71 3.42
CA LEU A 52 40.33 -0.93 4.47
C LEU A 52 41.27 0.13 5.06
N ASP A 53 42.54 -0.22 5.29
CA ASP A 53 43.54 0.72 5.80
C ASP A 53 43.87 1.82 4.76
N GLU A 54 43.90 1.48 3.47
CA GLU A 54 44.09 2.47 2.40
C GLU A 54 42.90 3.44 2.30
N GLN A 55 41.67 2.93 2.46
CA GLN A 55 40.47 3.77 2.47
C GLN A 55 40.41 4.71 3.68
N LYS A 56 40.78 4.22 4.88
CA LYS A 56 40.89 5.08 6.06
C LYS A 56 41.86 6.23 5.85
N LYS A 57 43.02 5.95 5.24
CA LYS A 57 44.02 6.97 4.92
C LYS A 57 43.47 8.00 3.92
N LYS A 58 42.73 7.57 2.89
CA LYS A 58 42.08 8.48 1.93
C LYS A 58 41.03 9.37 2.61
N ASN A 59 40.28 8.84 3.57
CA ASN A 59 39.30 9.61 4.33
C ASN A 59 39.96 10.64 5.25
N GLU A 60 41.03 10.28 5.96
CA GLU A 60 41.80 11.23 6.77
C GLU A 60 42.43 12.36 5.93
N GLU A 61 42.86 12.05 4.70
CA GLU A 61 43.36 13.06 3.76
C GLU A 61 42.25 13.99 3.23
N LEU A 62 41.03 13.49 3.09
CA LEU A 62 39.87 14.30 2.73
C LEU A 62 39.44 15.20 3.88
N GLU A 63 39.35 14.69 5.11
CA GLU A 63 39.04 15.49 6.31
C GLU A 63 40.04 16.64 6.48
N LYS A 64 41.34 16.39 6.31
CA LYS A 64 42.37 17.43 6.34
C LYS A 64 42.22 18.48 5.22
N LYS A 65 41.72 18.09 4.05
CA LYS A 65 41.45 19.04 2.94
C LYS A 65 40.24 19.92 3.22
N TYR A 66 39.22 19.39 3.90
CA TYR A 66 38.05 20.17 4.33
C TYR A 66 38.40 21.13 5.48
N GLU A 67 39.15 20.68 6.49
CA GLU A 67 39.61 21.55 7.59
C GLU A 67 40.54 22.68 7.12
N ALA A 68 41.38 22.43 6.11
CA ALA A 68 42.25 23.46 5.53
C ALA A 68 41.49 24.53 4.71
N GLN A 69 40.22 24.28 4.34
CA GLN A 69 39.39 25.21 3.58
C GLN A 69 38.57 26.16 4.48
N GLU A 70 38.40 25.85 5.77
CA GLU A 70 37.56 26.67 6.68
C GLU A 70 38.30 27.80 7.42
N VAL A 71 39.61 27.98 7.21
CA VAL A 71 40.42 29.00 7.93
C VAL A 71 40.82 30.17 7.01
N THR A 72 39.85 30.91 6.48
CA THR A 72 40.03 32.31 6.03
C THR A 72 38.77 33.13 6.32
N PRO A 73 38.84 34.28 7.02
CA PRO A 73 37.67 34.98 7.53
C PRO A 73 37.02 35.95 6.52
N VAL A 74 35.69 35.92 6.56
CA VAL A 74 34.59 36.67 5.93
C VAL A 74 34.83 38.15 5.56
N MET A 75 34.47 38.54 4.31
CA MET A 75 33.77 39.81 4.00
C MET A 75 32.96 39.73 2.68
N GLU A 76 31.63 39.83 2.82
CA GLU A 76 30.68 40.67 2.06
C GLU A 76 30.25 40.42 0.56
N VAL A 77 28.92 40.26 0.41
CA VAL A 77 27.97 40.71 -0.66
C VAL A 77 27.71 39.88 -1.96
N THR A 78 26.44 39.43 -2.05
CA THR A 78 25.56 39.15 -3.23
C THR A 78 25.65 37.83 -4.04
N PRO A 79 24.50 37.38 -4.61
CA PRO A 79 24.22 35.99 -4.90
C PRO A 79 24.69 35.59 -6.30
N VAL A 80 25.44 34.51 -6.39
CA VAL A 80 25.80 33.90 -7.67
C VAL A 80 25.60 32.40 -7.58
N VAL A 81 24.54 31.95 -8.27
CA VAL A 81 24.42 30.67 -8.98
C VAL A 81 25.18 29.51 -8.33
N SER A 82 24.50 28.79 -7.41
CA SER A 82 24.97 27.46 -7.01
C SER A 82 24.49 26.44 -8.04
N SER A 83 25.45 25.68 -8.54
CA SER A 83 25.40 24.67 -9.59
C SER A 83 24.22 23.72 -9.50
N THR A 84 23.45 23.66 -10.58
CA THR A 84 22.50 22.59 -10.90
C THR A 84 23.24 21.30 -11.28
N LEU A 85 23.61 20.50 -10.29
CA LEU A 85 23.74 19.04 -10.45
C LEU A 85 23.16 18.42 -9.19
N PRO A 86 22.04 17.67 -9.26
CA PRO A 86 21.57 16.91 -8.11
C PRO A 86 22.68 15.93 -7.75
N ASP A 87 23.11 16.00 -6.50
CA ASP A 87 24.21 15.24 -5.96
C ASP A 87 23.95 13.75 -6.28
N THR A 88 24.92 13.12 -6.93
CA THR A 88 24.80 11.72 -7.38
C THR A 88 24.37 10.81 -6.23
N THR A 89 24.74 11.16 -5.01
CA THR A 89 24.32 10.56 -3.74
C THR A 89 22.83 10.72 -3.46
N GLU A 90 22.23 11.90 -3.62
CA GLU A 90 20.78 12.10 -3.49
C GLU A 90 20.02 11.31 -4.55
N ARG A 91 20.53 11.29 -5.79
CA ARG A 91 19.92 10.52 -6.89
C ARG A 91 20.03 9.02 -6.66
N LEU A 92 21.15 8.54 -6.11
CA LEU A 92 21.34 7.14 -5.73
C LEU A 92 20.49 6.79 -4.50
N LEU A 93 20.30 7.68 -3.54
CA LEU A 93 19.41 7.53 -2.40
C LEU A 93 17.93 7.53 -2.83
N GLU A 94 17.54 8.33 -3.82
CA GLU A 94 16.23 8.25 -4.49
C GLU A 94 16.06 6.92 -5.23
N ILE A 95 17.07 6.46 -5.97
CA ILE A 95 17.03 5.19 -6.71
C ILE A 95 16.99 3.99 -5.75
N LEU A 96 17.72 4.05 -4.64
CA LEU A 96 17.74 3.00 -3.61
C LEU A 96 16.49 3.04 -2.72
N GLY A 97 15.97 4.23 -2.40
CA GLY A 97 14.67 4.44 -1.73
C GLY A 97 13.46 4.10 -2.61
N ASN A 98 13.66 4.00 -3.93
CA ASN A 98 12.72 3.52 -4.92
C ASN A 98 12.91 2.04 -5.31
N LYS A 99 13.70 1.26 -4.56
CA LYS A 99 13.59 -0.21 -4.68
C LYS A 99 12.15 -0.60 -4.34
N LYS A 100 11.42 -1.00 -5.37
CA LYS A 100 10.03 -1.49 -5.37
C LYS A 100 9.73 -2.62 -4.36
N SER A 101 10.70 -3.07 -3.57
CA SER A 101 10.66 -4.39 -2.94
C SER A 101 9.94 -4.46 -1.60
N ASP A 102 9.72 -3.37 -0.85
CA ASP A 102 9.08 -3.46 0.48
C ASP A 102 8.13 -2.29 0.84
N LYS A 103 7.76 -1.42 -0.10
CA LYS A 103 6.79 -0.35 0.19
C LYS A 103 5.38 -0.93 0.22
N GLU A 104 4.82 -1.04 1.42
CA GLU A 104 3.39 -1.25 1.62
C GLU A 104 2.62 0.04 1.37
N VAL A 105 1.42 -0.06 0.79
CA VAL A 105 0.52 1.06 0.51
C VAL A 105 -0.83 0.76 1.15
N VAL A 106 -1.37 1.73 1.88
CA VAL A 106 -2.70 1.63 2.46
C VAL A 106 -3.73 2.12 1.45
N ILE A 107 -4.78 1.32 1.24
CA ILE A 107 -5.98 1.73 0.54
C ILE A 107 -7.16 1.84 1.51
N VAL A 108 -8.07 2.77 1.24
CA VAL A 108 -9.22 3.09 2.10
C VAL A 108 -10.50 2.99 1.29
N HIS A 109 -11.50 2.31 1.82
CA HIS A 109 -12.83 2.24 1.21
C HIS A 109 -13.64 3.49 1.52
N ASN A 110 -14.11 4.18 0.48
CA ASN A 110 -14.77 5.47 0.59
C ASN A 110 -16.27 5.40 0.25
N ARG A 111 -16.89 4.21 0.33
CA ARG A 111 -18.33 4.05 0.11
C ARG A 111 -18.95 3.23 1.23
N GLU A 112 -20.16 3.61 1.62
CA GLU A 112 -21.03 2.77 2.44
C GLU A 112 -22.03 2.11 1.50
N LEU A 113 -22.06 0.77 1.47
CA LEU A 113 -23.03 0.04 0.68
C LEU A 113 -24.23 -0.34 1.54
N LEU A 114 -25.41 0.14 1.15
CA LEU A 114 -26.66 -0.21 1.83
C LEU A 114 -27.01 -1.69 1.60
N GLY A 115 -27.64 -2.32 2.59
CA GLY A 115 -28.09 -3.71 2.50
C GLY A 115 -27.01 -4.77 2.72
N GLY A 116 -25.84 -4.41 3.29
CA GLY A 116 -24.79 -5.38 3.66
C GLY A 116 -23.98 -5.93 2.47
N LEU A 117 -24.03 -5.25 1.33
CA LEU A 117 -23.17 -5.55 0.19
C LEU A 117 -21.70 -5.21 0.52
N ALA A 118 -20.78 -5.82 -0.22
CA ALA A 118 -19.35 -5.61 -0.05
C ALA A 118 -18.68 -5.20 -1.35
N THR A 119 -17.64 -4.38 -1.24
CA THR A 119 -16.73 -4.07 -2.36
C THR A 119 -15.59 -5.08 -2.33
N SER A 120 -15.61 -6.03 -3.27
CA SER A 120 -14.63 -7.12 -3.34
C SER A 120 -13.53 -6.85 -4.37
N ILE A 121 -12.28 -6.81 -3.92
CA ILE A 121 -11.08 -6.73 -4.76
C ILE A 121 -10.41 -8.11 -4.78
N ARG A 122 -10.24 -8.67 -5.98
CA ARG A 122 -9.42 -9.86 -6.21
C ARG A 122 -8.11 -9.47 -6.90
N LEU A 123 -6.99 -9.75 -6.22
CA LEU A 123 -5.62 -9.56 -6.68
C LEU A 123 -4.88 -10.90 -6.67
N THR A 124 -3.68 -10.94 -7.23
CA THR A 124 -2.82 -12.12 -7.17
C THR A 124 -2.47 -12.44 -5.70
N GLY A 125 -2.92 -13.61 -5.24
CA GLY A 125 -2.65 -14.08 -3.86
C GLY A 125 -3.40 -13.32 -2.76
N ALA A 126 -4.36 -12.45 -3.09
CA ALA A 126 -5.16 -11.74 -2.11
C ALA A 126 -6.62 -11.55 -2.56
N ALA A 127 -7.55 -11.77 -1.63
CA ALA A 127 -8.95 -11.41 -1.76
C ALA A 127 -9.30 -10.46 -0.62
N ILE A 128 -9.79 -9.29 -0.96
CA ILE A 128 -10.05 -8.20 -0.02
C ILE A 128 -11.50 -7.81 -0.17
N ASP A 129 -12.22 -7.86 0.94
CA ASP A 129 -13.59 -7.40 1.01
C ASP A 129 -13.66 -6.19 1.95
N PHE A 130 -14.32 -5.15 1.46
CA PHE A 130 -14.69 -3.98 2.25
C PHE A 130 -16.19 -3.98 2.49
N HIS A 131 -16.58 -3.79 3.74
CA HIS A 131 -17.99 -3.80 4.14
C HIS A 131 -18.50 -2.41 4.54
N THR A 132 -17.64 -1.62 5.17
CA THR A 132 -18.01 -0.30 5.70
C THR A 132 -17.10 0.81 5.18
N LEU A 133 -17.62 2.04 5.22
CA LEU A 133 -16.89 3.25 4.92
C LEU A 133 -15.72 3.43 5.89
N GLY A 134 -14.55 3.78 5.35
CA GLY A 134 -13.33 4.06 6.08
C GLY A 134 -12.53 2.83 6.46
N GLU A 135 -12.94 1.62 6.04
CA GLU A 135 -12.12 0.43 6.22
C GLU A 135 -10.81 0.56 5.42
N GLU A 136 -9.71 0.24 6.08
CA GLU A 136 -8.36 0.32 5.51
C GLU A 136 -7.80 -1.08 5.27
N ARG A 137 -7.02 -1.23 4.20
CA ARG A 137 -6.29 -2.45 3.90
C ARG A 137 -4.90 -2.11 3.41
N VAL A 138 -3.94 -2.88 3.89
CA VAL A 138 -2.53 -2.77 3.50
C VAL A 138 -2.30 -3.68 2.30
N LEU A 139 -1.70 -3.14 1.25
CA LEU A 139 -1.25 -3.87 0.07
C LEU A 139 0.27 -3.81 -0.01
N ASN A 140 0.92 -4.89 -0.41
CA ASN A 140 2.30 -4.77 -0.87
C ASN A 140 2.36 -4.02 -2.21
N TRP A 141 3.53 -3.53 -2.59
CA TRP A 141 3.70 -2.71 -3.79
C TRP A 141 3.16 -3.36 -5.07
N GLN A 142 3.40 -4.66 -5.26
CA GLN A 142 2.95 -5.40 -6.44
C GLN A 142 1.42 -5.51 -6.49
N GLN A 143 0.79 -5.81 -5.35
CA GLN A 143 -0.66 -5.84 -5.20
C GLN A 143 -1.27 -4.47 -5.44
N PHE A 144 -0.62 -3.41 -4.96
CA PHE A 144 -1.04 -2.04 -5.22
C PHE A 144 -1.00 -1.69 -6.71
N GLU A 145 0.12 -1.96 -7.40
CA GLU A 145 0.24 -1.75 -8.86
C GLU A 145 -0.85 -2.52 -9.64
N GLU A 146 -1.11 -3.78 -9.27
CA GLU A 146 -2.21 -4.59 -9.84
C GLU A 146 -3.58 -3.96 -9.56
N CYS A 147 -3.81 -3.50 -8.32
CA CYS A 147 -5.07 -2.90 -7.88
C CYS A 147 -5.40 -1.64 -8.69
N VAL A 148 -4.42 -0.74 -8.85
CA VAL A 148 -4.59 0.50 -9.65
C VAL A 148 -4.87 0.17 -11.12
N SER A 149 -4.17 -0.81 -11.69
CA SER A 149 -4.36 -1.21 -13.08
C SER A 149 -5.75 -1.80 -13.33
N LYS A 150 -6.16 -2.75 -12.47
CA LYS A 150 -7.39 -3.53 -12.67
C LYS A 150 -8.66 -2.79 -12.24
N TYR A 151 -8.59 -2.02 -11.16
CA TYR A 151 -9.72 -1.31 -10.56
C TYR A 151 -9.61 0.21 -10.74
N ARG A 152 -8.96 0.68 -11.81
CA ARG A 152 -8.75 2.11 -12.08
C ARG A 152 -10.03 2.95 -11.93
N LYS A 153 -11.14 2.47 -12.49
CA LYS A 153 -12.46 3.13 -12.42
C LYS A 153 -12.96 3.33 -10.98
N TRP A 154 -12.54 2.50 -10.04
CA TRP A 154 -12.92 2.63 -8.63
C TRP A 154 -12.16 3.75 -7.96
N PHE A 155 -10.92 4.03 -8.38
CA PHE A 155 -10.19 5.23 -7.97
C PHE A 155 -10.79 6.49 -8.63
N ASP A 156 -11.09 6.44 -9.93
CA ASP A 156 -11.67 7.60 -10.63
C ASP A 156 -13.04 8.01 -10.07
N LYS A 157 -13.85 7.04 -9.63
CA LYS A 157 -15.14 7.25 -8.94
C LYS A 157 -15.00 7.43 -7.42
N GLU A 158 -13.77 7.54 -6.93
CA GLU A 158 -13.43 7.68 -5.51
C GLU A 158 -14.10 6.63 -4.60
N ILE A 159 -14.34 5.41 -5.11
CA ILE A 159 -14.81 4.27 -4.32
C ILE A 159 -13.68 3.78 -3.39
N ILE A 160 -12.46 3.82 -3.90
CA ILE A 160 -11.24 3.51 -3.16
C ILE A 160 -10.32 4.72 -3.23
N LEU A 161 -9.64 4.98 -2.14
CA LEU A 161 -8.64 6.04 -2.00
C LEU A 161 -7.32 5.46 -1.53
N ILE A 162 -6.27 6.25 -1.69
CA ILE A 162 -5.00 6.06 -1.00
C ILE A 162 -5.08 6.60 0.42
N GLY A 163 -4.53 5.86 1.38
CA GLY A 163 -4.48 6.24 2.79
C GLY A 163 -3.64 7.49 3.04
N ALA A 164 -3.84 8.12 4.19
CA ALA A 164 -3.05 9.28 4.60
C ALA A 164 -1.56 8.90 4.75
N GLY A 165 -0.65 9.80 4.37
CA GLY A 165 0.80 9.55 4.41
C GLY A 165 1.38 8.90 3.14
N TYR A 166 0.55 8.67 2.12
CA TYR A 166 0.94 8.13 0.81
C TYR A 166 0.60 9.11 -0.33
N GLU A 167 0.65 10.41 -0.04
CA GLU A 167 0.32 11.47 -1.02
C GLU A 167 1.24 11.45 -2.24
N ASP A 168 2.51 11.10 -2.06
CA ASP A 168 3.49 10.94 -3.14
C ASP A 168 3.10 9.82 -4.11
N VAL A 169 2.62 8.70 -3.57
CA VAL A 169 2.11 7.57 -4.37
C VAL A 169 0.83 7.98 -5.10
N ALA A 170 -0.08 8.67 -4.42
CA ALA A 170 -1.33 9.13 -5.01
C ALA A 170 -1.07 10.09 -6.19
N GLU A 171 -0.14 11.04 -6.04
CA GLU A 171 0.29 11.95 -7.09
C GLU A 171 0.93 11.21 -8.27
N ARG A 172 1.87 10.29 -7.99
CA ARG A 172 2.57 9.50 -9.02
C ARG A 172 1.62 8.72 -9.92
N TYR A 173 0.55 8.16 -9.35
CA TYR A 173 -0.45 7.39 -10.10
C TYR A 173 -1.67 8.22 -10.52
N ASN A 174 -1.70 9.51 -10.17
CA ASN A 174 -2.82 10.41 -10.40
C ASN A 174 -4.15 9.79 -9.92
N ILE A 175 -4.20 9.35 -8.67
CA ILE A 175 -5.36 8.75 -8.00
C ILE A 175 -5.69 9.52 -6.72
N PRO A 176 -6.94 9.47 -6.22
CA PRO A 176 -7.34 10.23 -5.03
C PRO A 176 -6.75 9.63 -3.75
N CYS A 177 -6.41 10.52 -2.82
CA CYS A 177 -5.93 10.20 -1.47
C CYS A 177 -7.01 10.56 -0.43
N VAL A 178 -6.89 10.12 0.82
CA VAL A 178 -7.72 10.64 1.93
C VAL A 178 -7.42 12.13 2.17
N LYS A 179 -6.17 12.55 2.00
CA LYS A 179 -5.76 13.96 2.12
C LYS A 179 -5.84 14.66 0.76
N ARG A 180 -6.93 15.39 0.50
CA ARG A 180 -7.30 15.90 -0.84
C ARG A 180 -7.18 17.41 -1.01
N GLY A 181 -6.07 18.00 -0.56
CA GLY A 181 -5.86 19.45 -0.67
C GLY A 181 -6.97 20.24 0.03
N ASN A 182 -7.79 20.94 -0.75
CA ASN A 182 -8.88 21.79 -0.25
C ASN A 182 -10.19 21.03 0.03
N TYR A 183 -10.29 19.75 -0.35
CA TYR A 183 -11.51 18.96 -0.14
C TYR A 183 -11.41 18.11 1.13
N ASN A 184 -12.54 18.00 1.82
CA ASN A 184 -12.70 17.12 2.97
C ASN A 184 -13.02 15.69 2.52
N TYR A 185 -12.60 14.73 3.35
CA TYR A 185 -12.95 13.32 3.22
C TYR A 185 -14.18 12.99 4.07
N VAL A 186 -15.11 12.18 3.53
CA VAL A 186 -16.31 11.75 4.26
C VAL A 186 -15.95 10.66 5.25
N THR A 187 -16.13 10.92 6.54
CA THR A 187 -15.91 9.90 7.58
C THR A 187 -17.21 9.17 7.94
N LYS A 188 -17.06 7.98 8.55
CA LYS A 188 -18.18 7.24 9.12
C LYS A 188 -18.96 8.05 10.17
N LYS A 189 -18.26 8.87 10.95
CA LYS A 189 -18.88 9.77 11.93
C LYS A 189 -19.71 10.84 11.24
N ASP A 190 -19.19 11.44 10.16
CA ASP A 190 -19.92 12.44 9.40
C ASP A 190 -21.25 11.88 8.89
N LEU A 191 -21.25 10.71 8.24
CA LEU A 191 -22.48 10.08 7.76
C LEU A 191 -23.47 9.74 8.88
N ALA A 192 -22.97 9.28 10.03
CA ALA A 192 -23.80 8.93 11.18
C ALA A 192 -24.46 10.14 11.84
N GLU A 193 -23.94 11.34 11.61
CA GLU A 193 -24.41 12.58 12.24
C GLU A 193 -24.93 13.60 11.23
N ILE A 194 -24.85 13.33 9.93
CA ILE A 194 -25.16 14.29 8.86
C ILE A 194 -26.60 14.82 8.95
N TYR A 195 -27.55 13.97 9.34
CA TYR A 195 -28.95 14.36 9.51
C TYR A 195 -29.18 15.37 10.64
N LYS A 196 -28.25 15.44 11.61
CA LYS A 196 -28.33 16.37 12.76
C LYS A 196 -27.94 17.79 12.39
N LYS A 197 -27.22 17.99 11.28
CA LYS A 197 -26.79 19.32 10.80
C LYS A 197 -28.01 20.14 10.39
N SER A 198 -28.00 21.45 10.65
CA SER A 198 -29.00 22.37 10.07
C SER A 198 -28.83 22.47 8.55
N GLU A 199 -29.80 23.05 7.82
CA GLU A 199 -29.69 23.20 6.36
C GLU A 199 -28.41 23.93 5.95
N ARG A 200 -28.10 25.03 6.64
CA ARG A 200 -26.88 25.80 6.39
C ARG A 200 -25.61 24.98 6.64
N GLN A 201 -25.54 24.28 7.77
CA GLN A 201 -24.38 23.46 8.10
C GLN A 201 -24.22 22.28 7.14
N LEU A 202 -25.34 21.75 6.63
CA LEU A 202 -25.35 20.71 5.62
C LEU A 202 -24.84 21.25 4.28
N GLU A 203 -25.33 22.40 3.83
CA GLU A 203 -24.86 23.06 2.60
C GLU A 203 -23.36 23.38 2.68
N ASP A 204 -22.91 23.99 3.77
CA ASP A 204 -21.50 24.29 4.01
C ASP A 204 -20.65 23.01 3.96
N TYR A 205 -21.10 21.93 4.63
CA TYR A 205 -20.39 20.64 4.63
C TYR A 205 -20.31 20.02 3.23
N ILE A 206 -21.42 19.91 2.52
CA ILE A 206 -21.49 19.29 1.19
C ILE A 206 -20.59 20.06 0.21
N ASN A 207 -20.52 21.38 0.31
CA ASN A 207 -19.64 22.20 -0.55
C ASN A 207 -18.14 22.00 -0.29
N THR A 208 -17.75 21.38 0.84
CA THR A 208 -16.35 21.01 1.09
C THR A 208 -15.94 19.67 0.46
N LEU A 209 -16.88 18.92 -0.11
CA LEU A 209 -16.64 17.60 -0.69
C LEU A 209 -16.33 17.67 -2.19
N THR A 210 -15.70 16.62 -2.71
CA THR A 210 -15.57 16.39 -4.15
C THR A 210 -16.94 16.07 -4.77
N GLU A 211 -17.09 16.22 -6.08
CA GLU A 211 -18.34 15.89 -6.77
C GLU A 211 -18.77 14.42 -6.57
N GLU A 212 -17.82 13.48 -6.60
CA GLU A 212 -18.11 12.05 -6.37
C GLU A 212 -18.54 11.79 -4.91
N ASP A 213 -17.97 12.49 -3.94
CA ASP A 213 -18.39 12.37 -2.53
C ASP A 213 -19.74 13.06 -2.27
N LYS A 214 -20.04 14.18 -2.96
CA LYS A 214 -21.39 14.80 -2.93
C LYS A 214 -22.44 13.83 -3.45
N ASP A 215 -22.18 13.20 -4.60
CA ASP A 215 -23.07 12.19 -5.17
C ASP A 215 -23.30 11.02 -4.24
N PHE A 216 -22.23 10.53 -3.62
CA PHE A 216 -22.29 9.45 -2.66
C PHE A 216 -23.17 9.82 -1.48
N VAL A 217 -22.93 10.98 -0.86
CA VAL A 217 -23.73 11.46 0.28
C VAL A 217 -25.21 11.60 -0.10
N CYS A 218 -25.51 12.16 -1.27
CA CYS A 218 -26.88 12.29 -1.75
C CYS A 218 -27.54 10.93 -2.01
N SER A 219 -26.82 9.97 -2.60
CA SER A 219 -27.30 8.61 -2.83
C SER A 219 -27.52 7.85 -1.51
N TYR A 220 -26.63 8.02 -0.54
CA TYR A 220 -26.77 7.47 0.80
C TYR A 220 -28.01 8.03 1.50
N TRP A 221 -28.23 9.34 1.43
CA TRP A 221 -29.40 9.99 2.00
C TRP A 221 -30.69 9.48 1.35
N LEU A 222 -30.75 9.41 0.02
CA LEU A 222 -31.89 8.88 -0.72
C LEU A 222 -32.17 7.42 -0.34
N GLY A 223 -31.13 6.60 -0.18
CA GLY A 223 -31.28 5.23 0.31
C GLY A 223 -31.91 5.17 1.70
N LYS A 224 -31.51 6.05 2.62
CA LYS A 224 -32.14 6.16 3.96
C LYS A 224 -33.60 6.60 3.90
N CYS A 225 -33.96 7.46 2.96
CA CYS A 225 -35.35 7.79 2.68
C CYS A 225 -36.17 6.56 2.27
N TYR A 226 -35.63 5.71 1.39
CA TYR A 226 -36.30 4.47 0.98
C TYR A 226 -36.37 3.40 2.08
N GLU A 227 -35.38 3.37 2.98
CA GLU A 227 -35.41 2.55 4.22
C GLU A 227 -36.43 3.06 5.26
N LYS A 228 -37.12 4.17 4.97
CA LYS A 228 -38.08 4.83 5.84
C LYS A 228 -37.51 5.38 7.15
N ASP A 229 -36.24 5.79 7.14
CA ASP A 229 -35.62 6.44 8.30
C ASP A 229 -36.13 7.90 8.41
N SER A 230 -36.98 8.15 9.41
CA SER A 230 -37.64 9.45 9.61
C SER A 230 -36.65 10.61 9.79
N ARG A 231 -35.42 10.33 10.24
CA ARG A 231 -34.35 11.34 10.41
C ARG A 231 -33.90 11.95 9.09
N TYR A 232 -34.06 11.22 7.99
CA TYR A 232 -33.63 11.62 6.64
C TYR A 232 -34.80 12.12 5.78
N MET A 233 -36.03 12.14 6.30
CA MET A 233 -37.23 12.54 5.54
C MET A 233 -37.57 14.04 5.65
N ASP A 234 -36.64 14.85 6.12
CA ASP A 234 -36.81 16.31 6.18
C ASP A 234 -36.82 16.90 4.75
N ARG A 235 -37.98 17.43 4.36
CA ARG A 235 -38.22 17.98 3.03
C ARG A 235 -37.26 19.12 2.68
N ALA A 236 -37.00 20.04 3.60
CA ALA A 236 -36.14 21.20 3.33
C ALA A 236 -34.71 20.75 3.03
N LYS A 237 -34.21 19.76 3.77
CA LYS A 237 -32.89 19.16 3.53
C LYS A 237 -32.84 18.38 2.21
N ILE A 238 -33.90 17.65 1.87
CA ILE A 238 -33.98 16.91 0.60
C ILE A 238 -33.96 17.88 -0.60
N GLU A 239 -34.77 18.94 -0.57
CA GLU A 239 -34.79 19.95 -1.62
C GLU A 239 -33.44 20.68 -1.74
N LEU A 240 -32.79 20.96 -0.60
CA LEU A 240 -31.44 21.51 -0.55
C LEU A 240 -30.42 20.59 -1.25
N LEU A 241 -30.38 19.30 -0.89
CA LEU A 241 -29.45 18.33 -1.48
C LEU A 241 -29.72 18.13 -2.97
N ASN A 242 -30.99 18.17 -3.38
CA ASN A 242 -31.38 18.07 -4.78
C ASN A 242 -30.87 19.27 -5.60
N ARG A 243 -30.93 20.47 -5.02
CA ARG A 243 -30.39 21.70 -5.61
C ARG A 243 -28.86 21.68 -5.70
N ILE A 244 -28.18 21.28 -4.62
CA ILE A 244 -26.71 21.30 -4.55
C ILE A 244 -26.10 20.24 -5.48
N SER A 245 -26.69 19.05 -5.55
CA SER A 245 -26.18 17.97 -6.40
C SER A 245 -26.39 18.23 -7.90
N ASN A 246 -27.30 19.15 -8.27
CA ASN A 246 -27.66 19.48 -9.67
C ASN A 246 -28.00 18.26 -10.55
N LYS A 247 -28.32 17.11 -9.93
CA LYS A 247 -28.60 15.83 -10.60
C LYS A 247 -30.05 15.40 -10.45
N HIS A 248 -30.86 16.18 -9.74
CA HIS A 248 -32.30 15.93 -9.61
C HIS A 248 -32.63 14.52 -9.06
N ILE A 249 -31.72 13.93 -8.28
CA ILE A 249 -31.85 12.53 -7.84
C ILE A 249 -33.03 12.31 -6.90
N PHE A 250 -33.51 13.38 -6.25
CA PHE A 250 -34.63 13.33 -5.31
C PHE A 250 -35.97 13.67 -5.96
N ASP A 251 -36.03 14.06 -7.24
CA ASP A 251 -37.27 14.54 -7.89
C ASP A 251 -38.44 13.54 -7.73
N ASN A 252 -38.19 12.27 -8.00
CA ASN A 252 -39.19 11.22 -7.83
C ASN A 252 -39.64 11.09 -6.37
N TYR A 253 -38.69 11.19 -5.43
CA TYR A 253 -39.00 11.09 -4.01
C TYR A 253 -39.79 12.30 -3.51
N ILE A 254 -39.43 13.52 -3.93
CA ILE A 254 -40.17 14.75 -3.64
C ILE A 254 -41.60 14.66 -4.19
N ALA A 255 -41.77 14.13 -5.41
CA ALA A 255 -43.09 13.88 -5.97
C ALA A 255 -43.90 12.94 -5.07
N THR A 256 -43.33 11.82 -4.62
CA THR A 256 -44.02 10.89 -3.72
C THR A 256 -44.42 11.50 -2.37
N MET A 257 -43.62 12.44 -1.85
CA MET A 257 -43.96 13.21 -0.65
C MET A 257 -45.18 14.11 -0.88
N ASN A 258 -45.30 14.74 -2.05
CA ASN A 258 -46.44 15.59 -2.40
C ASN A 258 -47.76 14.83 -2.45
N PHE A 259 -47.73 13.56 -2.89
CA PHE A 259 -48.92 12.74 -3.03
C PHE A 259 -49.29 11.92 -1.76
N GLY A 260 -48.54 12.10 -0.66
CA GLY A 260 -48.90 11.51 0.64
C GLY A 260 -48.73 9.98 0.74
N TYR A 261 -48.00 9.35 -0.17
CA TYR A 261 -47.85 7.88 -0.20
C TYR A 261 -47.10 7.29 1.02
N PHE A 262 -46.41 8.13 1.79
CA PHE A 262 -45.66 7.71 2.99
C PHE A 262 -46.33 8.07 4.33
N ASN A 263 -47.54 8.66 4.31
CA ASN A 263 -48.32 8.99 5.53
C ASN A 263 -49.29 7.86 5.95
N LYS A 264 -48.95 6.59 5.70
CA LYS A 264 -49.70 5.42 6.19
C LYS A 264 -48.80 4.44 6.90
#